data_AF-A0A9N9K957-F1
#
_entry.id   AF-A0A9N9K957-F1
#
_cell.length_a   1.000
_cell.length_b   1.000
_cell.length_c   1.000
_cell.angle_alpha   90.00
_cell.angle_beta   90.00
_cell.angle_gamma   90.00
#
_symmetry.space_group_name_H-M   'P 1'
#
loop_
_entity.id
_entity.type
_entity.pdbx_description
1 polymer ?
#
loop_
_entity_poly.entity_id
_entity_poly.type
_entity_poly.pdbx_seq_one_letter_code
_entity_poly.pdbx_strand_id
1 'polypeptide(L)'
;THNYNGHIIGLDLHFKHNSIRILQIYLSTSEKKQLHAKIQEQIILLCNNSNYQLIILSDFNSVPNPHQDRNPSKNTSIPESQILKCLISHQFKDIYRFFFPTTLNFTFSCSTYNSRIDQI
;
A
#
# COMPACT_ATOMS: atom_id res chain seq x y z
N THR A 1 8.45 -13.28 13.42
CA THR A 1 8.11 -11.85 13.55
C THR A 1 7.98 -11.28 12.16
N HIS A 2 6.91 -10.53 11.88
CA HIS A 2 6.68 -9.90 10.58
C HIS A 2 7.44 -8.57 10.50
N ASN A 3 8.75 -8.60 10.73
CA ASN A 3 9.60 -7.41 10.64
C ASN A 3 10.58 -7.56 9.48
N TYR A 4 10.69 -6.53 8.66
CA TYR A 4 11.73 -6.47 7.64
C TYR A 4 12.39 -5.09 7.63
N ASN A 5 13.60 -5.01 8.19
CA ASN A 5 14.47 -3.82 8.17
C ASN A 5 13.79 -2.49 8.52
N GLY A 6 12.78 -2.50 9.41
CA GLY A 6 12.03 -1.29 9.77
C GLY A 6 11.03 -0.79 8.71
N HIS A 7 10.88 -1.50 7.59
CA HIS A 7 9.92 -1.18 6.52
C HIS A 7 8.60 -1.93 6.63
N ILE A 8 8.60 -3.05 7.34
CA ILE A 8 7.41 -3.87 7.55
C ILE A 8 7.33 -4.17 9.04
N ILE A 9 6.16 -3.99 9.62
CA ILE A 9 5.79 -4.51 10.93
C ILE A 9 4.43 -5.17 10.77
N GLY A 10 4.33 -6.44 11.13
CA GLY A 10 3.06 -7.17 11.08
C GLY A 10 2.63 -7.70 12.44
N LEU A 11 1.31 -7.75 12.61
CA LEU A 11 0.62 -8.22 13.79
C LEU A 11 -0.40 -9.28 13.39
N ASP A 12 -0.34 -10.44 14.04
CA ASP A 12 -1.31 -11.52 13.87
C ASP A 12 -2.32 -11.45 15.03
N LEU A 13 -3.59 -11.31 14.67
CA LEU A 13 -4.72 -11.26 15.58
C LEU A 13 -5.54 -12.53 15.43
N HIS A 14 -5.66 -13.30 16.52
CA HIS A 14 -6.41 -14.54 16.54
C HIS A 14 -7.73 -14.35 17.27
N PHE A 15 -8.82 -14.42 16.53
CA PHE A 15 -10.18 -14.48 17.05
C PHE A 15 -10.70 -15.90 16.96
N LYS A 16 -11.74 -16.21 17.73
CA LYS A 16 -12.32 -17.56 17.85
C LYS A 16 -12.62 -18.23 16.49
N HIS A 17 -12.99 -17.46 15.47
CA HIS A 17 -13.36 -17.97 14.15
C HIS A 17 -12.60 -17.33 12.98
N ASN A 18 -11.72 -16.35 13.25
CA ASN A 18 -11.04 -15.58 12.22
C ASN A 18 -9.61 -15.28 12.68
N SER A 19 -8.66 -15.36 11.76
CA SER A 19 -7.31 -14.84 11.98
C SER A 19 -7.09 -13.68 11.03
N ILE A 20 -6.69 -12.53 11.57
CA ILE A 20 -6.41 -11.31 10.81
C ILE A 20 -4.92 -11.01 10.92
N ARG A 21 -4.27 -10.75 9.81
CA ARG A 21 -2.91 -10.24 9.77
C ARG A 21 -2.94 -8.78 9.30
N ILE A 22 -2.44 -7.90 10.15
CA ILE A 22 -2.27 -6.49 9.85
C ILE A 22 -0.80 -6.29 9.49
N LEU A 23 -0.52 -5.67 8.35
CA LEU A 23 0.82 -5.27 7.94
C LEU A 23 0.87 -3.74 7.87
N GLN A 24 1.71 -3.12 8.69
CA GLN A 24 2.12 -1.74 8.53
C GLN A 24 3.37 -1.70 7.65
N ILE A 25 3.31 -0.95 6.54
CA ILE A 25 4.38 -0.88 5.56
C ILE A 25 4.81 0.58 5.36
N TYR A 26 6.12 0.81 5.33
CA TYR A 26 6.71 2.09 4.98
C TYR A 26 7.75 1.90 3.86
N LEU A 27 7.47 2.46 2.68
CA LEU A 27 8.41 2.51 1.57
C LEU A 27 8.97 3.92 1.42
N SER A 28 10.19 4.13 1.92
CA SER A 28 10.91 5.40 1.75
C SER A 28 11.23 5.67 0.28
N THR A 29 11.38 6.94 -0.09
CA THR A 29 11.85 7.35 -1.43
C THR A 29 13.37 7.39 -1.54
N SER A 30 14.10 7.34 -0.41
CA SER A 30 15.56 7.48 -0.36
C SER A 30 16.33 6.16 -0.47
N GLU A 31 15.64 5.02 -0.38
CA GLU A 31 16.31 3.73 -0.32
C GLU A 31 16.84 3.26 -1.67
N LYS A 32 17.88 2.42 -1.62
CA LYS A 32 18.48 1.85 -2.84
C LYS A 32 17.45 0.96 -3.56
N LYS A 33 17.42 1.03 -4.89
CA LYS A 33 16.53 0.22 -5.75
C LYS A 33 16.55 -1.28 -5.43
N GLN A 34 17.71 -1.83 -5.05
CA GLN A 34 17.85 -3.23 -4.65
C GLN A 34 17.11 -3.54 -3.34
N LEU A 35 17.12 -2.63 -2.37
CA LEU A 35 16.38 -2.81 -1.12
C LEU A 35 14.88 -2.70 -1.38
N HIS A 36 14.44 -1.77 -2.24
CA HIS A 36 13.03 -1.69 -2.66
C HIS A 36 12.52 -3.02 -3.24
N ALA A 37 13.28 -3.63 -4.15
CA ALA A 37 12.91 -4.91 -4.73
C ALA A 37 12.75 -6.00 -3.66
N LYS A 38 13.69 -6.08 -2.71
CA LYS A 38 13.61 -7.05 -1.60
C LYS A 38 12.43 -6.80 -0.68
N ILE A 39 12.12 -5.54 -0.36
CA ILE A 39 10.94 -5.19 0.45
C ILE A 39 9.68 -5.61 -0.31
N GLN A 40 9.59 -5.33 -1.60
CA GLN A 40 8.44 -5.73 -2.43
C GLN A 40 8.25 -7.25 -2.46
N GLU A 41 9.33 -8.01 -2.68
CA GLU A 41 9.31 -9.48 -2.61
C GLU A 41 8.80 -9.96 -1.25
N GLN A 42 9.25 -9.34 -0.15
CA GLN A 42 8.82 -9.71 1.19
C GLN A 42 7.32 -9.42 1.41
N ILE A 43 6.81 -8.30 0.90
CA ILE A 43 5.37 -7.98 0.98
C ILE A 43 4.56 -9.04 0.21
N ILE A 44 4.99 -9.39 -0.99
CA ILE A 44 4.32 -10.41 -1.83
C ILE A 44 4.30 -11.77 -1.12
N LEU A 45 5.42 -12.18 -0.52
CA LEU A 45 5.50 -13.41 0.26
C LEU A 45 4.53 -13.41 1.45
N LEU A 46 4.41 -12.28 2.15
CA LEU A 46 3.48 -12.13 3.27
C LEU A 46 2.00 -12.13 2.80
N CYS A 47 1.73 -11.64 1.58
CA CYS A 47 0.40 -11.63 0.99
C CYS A 47 -0.08 -13.01 0.53
N ASN A 48 0.83 -13.89 0.12
CA ASN A 48 0.49 -15.22 -0.40
C ASN A 48 0.18 -16.27 0.67
N ASN A 49 0.35 -15.96 1.96
CA ASN A 49 0.12 -16.92 3.05
C ASN A 49 -1.35 -16.91 3.51
N SER A 50 -2.07 -18.00 3.25
CA SER A 50 -3.53 -18.05 3.10
C SER A 50 -4.36 -18.24 4.38
N ASN A 51 -3.75 -18.39 5.55
CA ASN A 51 -4.50 -18.64 6.79
C ASN A 51 -5.07 -17.38 7.45
N TYR A 52 -4.79 -16.21 6.90
CA TYR A 52 -5.17 -14.92 7.48
C TYR A 52 -5.95 -14.07 6.48
N GLN A 53 -6.95 -13.37 6.99
CA GLN A 53 -7.48 -12.19 6.33
C GLN A 53 -6.45 -11.07 6.46
N LEU A 54 -6.06 -10.47 5.34
CA LEU A 54 -4.98 -9.49 5.29
C LEU A 54 -5.52 -8.06 5.27
N ILE A 55 -4.96 -7.22 6.13
CA ILE A 55 -5.13 -5.77 6.10
C ILE A 55 -3.76 -5.15 5.92
N ILE A 56 -3.60 -4.31 4.91
CA ILE A 56 -2.33 -3.62 4.64
C ILE A 56 -2.56 -2.15 4.91
N LEU A 57 -1.83 -1.60 5.87
CA LEU A 57 -1.75 -0.17 6.15
C LEU A 57 -0.40 0.29 5.64
N SER A 58 -0.37 1.30 4.78
CA SER A 58 0.87 1.63 4.08
C SER A 58 1.05 3.11 3.82
N ASP A 59 2.31 3.54 3.87
CA ASP A 59 2.82 4.67 3.08
C ASP A 59 3.72 4.09 1.99
N PHE A 60 3.19 3.97 0.77
CA PHE A 60 3.94 3.44 -0.36
C PHE A 60 4.71 4.53 -1.13
N ASN A 61 4.63 5.80 -0.72
CA ASN A 61 5.14 6.95 -1.48
C ASN A 61 4.75 6.96 -2.98
N SER A 62 3.64 6.29 -3.31
CA SER A 62 3.13 6.08 -4.66
C SER A 62 1.62 5.96 -4.61
N VAL A 63 0.92 6.27 -5.71
CA VAL A 63 -0.55 6.26 -5.72
C VAL A 63 -1.12 5.18 -6.66
N PRO A 64 -2.27 4.58 -6.32
CA PRO A 64 -2.90 3.55 -7.15
C PRO A 64 -3.57 4.11 -8.39
N ASN A 65 -4.12 5.33 -8.34
CA ASN A 65 -4.69 5.98 -9.52
C ASN A 65 -4.16 7.43 -9.65
N PRO A 66 -3.11 7.69 -10.44
CA PRO A 66 -2.52 9.02 -10.55
C PRO A 66 -3.42 10.10 -11.15
N HIS A 67 -4.48 9.70 -11.85
CA HIS A 67 -5.47 10.64 -12.33
C HIS A 67 -6.31 11.22 -11.18
N GLN A 68 -6.62 10.40 -10.17
CA GLN A 68 -7.51 10.78 -9.05
C GLN A 68 -6.75 11.12 -7.76
N ASP A 69 -5.58 10.53 -7.56
CA ASP A 69 -4.83 10.56 -6.29
C ASP A 69 -3.63 11.51 -6.32
N ARG A 70 -3.41 12.24 -7.42
CA ARG A 70 -2.41 13.31 -7.55
C ARG A 70 -3.09 14.64 -7.85
N ASN A 71 -2.53 15.70 -7.31
CA ASN A 71 -2.80 17.08 -7.71
C ASN A 71 -1.45 17.79 -7.92
N PRO A 72 -1.10 18.25 -9.15
CA PRO A 72 -1.92 18.17 -10.37
C PRO A 72 -2.17 16.73 -10.82
N SER A 73 -3.34 16.48 -11.40
CA SER A 73 -3.73 15.16 -11.89
C SER A 73 -2.86 14.73 -13.07
N LYS A 74 -2.60 13.43 -13.19
CA LYS A 74 -1.90 12.86 -14.36
C LYS A 74 -2.90 12.36 -15.41
N ASN A 75 -2.44 12.25 -16.65
CA ASN A 75 -3.22 11.69 -17.77
C ASN A 75 -3.26 10.14 -17.79
N THR A 76 -3.08 9.50 -16.64
CA THR A 76 -3.06 8.03 -16.54
C THR A 76 -3.63 7.56 -15.22
N SER A 77 -4.37 6.46 -15.26
CA SER A 77 -4.88 5.76 -14.08
C SER A 77 -4.04 4.53 -13.72
N ILE A 78 -2.90 4.34 -14.38
CA ILE A 78 -2.00 3.19 -14.13
C ILE A 78 -1.30 3.41 -12.77
N PRO A 79 -1.32 2.43 -11.84
CA PRO A 79 -0.64 2.54 -10.56
C PRO A 79 0.86 2.82 -10.72
N GLU A 80 1.40 3.70 -9.86
CA GLU A 80 2.78 4.19 -10.00
C GLU A 80 3.84 3.16 -9.61
N SER A 81 3.53 2.27 -8.67
CA SER A 81 4.49 1.28 -8.17
C SER A 81 4.11 -0.14 -8.54
N GLN A 82 5.11 -1.01 -8.65
CA GLN A 82 4.90 -2.43 -8.96
C GLN A 82 4.14 -3.15 -7.83
N ILE A 83 4.36 -2.74 -6.57
CA ILE A 83 3.61 -3.30 -5.45
C ILE A 83 2.11 -3.01 -5.55
N LEU A 84 1.72 -1.78 -5.91
CA LEU A 84 0.31 -1.43 -6.11
C LEU A 84 -0.32 -2.25 -7.25
N LYS A 85 0.40 -2.43 -8.36
CA LYS A 85 -0.05 -3.30 -9.46
C LYS A 85 -0.24 -4.75 -8.99
N CYS A 86 0.68 -5.25 -8.18
CA CYS A 86 0.63 -6.59 -7.61
C CYS A 86 -0.54 -6.76 -6.65
N LEU A 87 -0.79 -5.82 -5.74
CA LEU A 87 -1.92 -5.87 -4.81
C LEU A 87 -3.25 -5.90 -5.58
N ILE A 88 -3.40 -5.04 -6.60
CA ILE A 88 -4.58 -5.02 -7.46
C ILE A 88 -4.74 -6.33 -8.22
N SER A 89 -3.65 -6.91 -8.76
CA SER A 89 -3.73 -8.21 -9.46
C SER A 89 -4.15 -9.35 -8.53
N HIS A 90 -3.80 -9.26 -7.24
CA HIS A 90 -4.23 -10.19 -6.19
C HIS A 90 -5.60 -9.85 -5.58
N GLN A 91 -6.38 -8.97 -6.23
CA GLN A 91 -7.74 -8.59 -5.81
C GLN A 91 -7.82 -7.89 -4.44
N PHE A 92 -6.72 -7.30 -3.96
CA PHE A 92 -6.79 -6.38 -2.83
C PHE A 92 -7.63 -5.16 -3.20
N LYS A 93 -8.42 -4.67 -2.25
CA LYS A 93 -9.28 -3.50 -2.42
C LYS A 93 -8.69 -2.34 -1.63
N ASP A 94 -8.48 -1.22 -2.31
CA ASP A 94 -8.26 0.06 -1.65
C ASP A 94 -9.54 0.47 -0.94
N ILE A 95 -9.56 0.37 0.39
CA ILE A 95 -10.75 0.56 1.22
C ILE A 95 -11.23 2.00 1.13
N TYR A 96 -10.32 2.98 1.07
CA TYR A 96 -10.71 4.38 0.93
C TYR A 96 -11.47 4.61 -0.39
N ARG A 97 -10.93 4.11 -1.51
CA ARG A 97 -11.59 4.26 -2.83
C ARG A 97 -12.85 3.42 -2.97
N PHE A 98 -12.96 2.32 -2.23
CA PHE A 98 -14.20 1.53 -2.18
C PHE A 98 -15.37 2.34 -1.61
N PHE A 99 -15.15 3.08 -0.51
CA PHE A 99 -16.20 3.92 0.10
C PHE A 99 -16.32 5.31 -0.52
N PHE A 100 -15.23 5.85 -1.07
CA PHE A 100 -15.15 7.21 -1.62
C PHE A 100 -14.56 7.19 -3.05
N PRO A 101 -15.31 6.65 -4.04
CA PRO A 101 -14.77 6.36 -5.37
C PRO A 101 -14.36 7.60 -6.18
N THR A 102 -14.94 8.76 -5.89
CA THR A 102 -14.71 10.01 -6.65
C THR A 102 -14.21 11.17 -5.78
N THR A 103 -14.17 11.01 -4.45
CA THR A 103 -13.81 12.08 -3.54
C THR A 103 -12.33 12.41 -3.64
N LEU A 104 -12.00 13.66 -3.96
CA LEU A 104 -10.62 14.14 -3.93
C LEU A 104 -10.22 14.39 -2.47
N ASN A 105 -9.20 13.65 -2.01
CA ASN A 105 -8.61 13.79 -0.69
C ASN A 105 -7.15 13.35 -0.76
N PHE A 106 -6.29 13.98 0.04
CA PHE A 106 -4.85 13.78 0.01
C PHE A 106 -4.33 13.54 1.43
N THR A 107 -3.33 12.68 1.54
CA THR A 107 -2.69 12.33 2.82
C THR A 107 -1.30 12.95 2.94
N PHE A 108 -0.71 13.35 1.81
CA PHE A 108 0.52 14.12 1.73
C PHE A 108 0.27 15.42 0.96
N SER A 109 0.82 16.52 1.48
CA SER A 109 0.70 17.85 0.87
C SER A 109 2.03 18.60 0.96
N CYS A 110 2.39 19.30 -0.11
CA CYS A 110 3.47 20.28 -0.12
C CYS A 110 3.03 21.53 -0.90
N SER A 111 3.92 22.50 -1.07
CA SER A 111 3.58 23.80 -1.68
C SER A 111 3.10 23.70 -3.14
N THR A 112 3.51 22.68 -3.89
CA THR A 112 3.27 22.57 -5.33
C THR A 112 2.49 21.33 -5.76
N TYR A 113 2.35 20.34 -4.89
CA TYR A 113 1.59 19.13 -5.19
C TYR A 113 1.00 18.47 -3.95
N ASN A 114 -0.08 17.73 -4.16
CA ASN A 114 -0.76 16.93 -3.14
C ASN A 114 -0.97 15.50 -3.65
N SER A 115 -0.98 14.53 -2.75
CA SER A 115 -1.15 13.12 -3.11
C SER A 115 -1.71 12.26 -1.99
N ARG A 116 -2.43 11.20 -2.36
CA ARG A 116 -2.89 10.16 -1.44
C ARG A 116 -1.95 8.96 -1.47
N ILE A 117 -0.84 9.08 -0.76
CA ILE A 117 0.23 8.06 -0.71
C ILE A 117 0.06 7.08 0.45
N ASP A 118 -0.84 7.37 1.38
CA ASP A 118 -1.22 6.47 2.46
C ASP A 118 -2.47 5.67 2.03
N GLN A 119 -2.39 4.34 2.15
CA GLN A 119 -3.45 3.42 1.72
C GLN A 119 -3.78 2.36 2.77
N ILE A 120 -5.04 1.91 2.70
CA ILE A 120 -5.61 0.76 3.42
C ILE A 120 -6.23 -0.18 2.40
#